data_AF-A0A6A4GBU5-F1
#
_entry.id   AF-A0A6A4GBU5-F1
#
_cell.length_a   1.000
_cell.length_b   1.000
_cell.length_c   1.000
_cell.angle_alpha   90.00
_cell.angle_beta   90.00
_cell.angle_gamma   90.00
#
_symmetry.space_group_name_H-M   'P 1'
#
loop_
_entity.id
_entity.type
_entity.pdbx_description
1 polymer ?
#
loop_
_entity_poly.entity_id
_entity_poly.type
_entity_poly.pdbx_seq_one_letter_code
_entity_poly.pdbx_strand_id
1 'polypeptide(L)'
;MESLMTELLHEILDYIAYERNALREQGIVGFKRPTKDLVSLSLVNRRIREIASPFLFKHAQIDRGFKVVRLLEWCHCYPELSKLVKIMRFDGLGYSEDSCPENVQLWLRLLPCLPSLDRIEVGDYGYPNSIILEAMHKHSKVSSIIFDNFKQMPTDVHLPNMSKIIVKCYEFLQKDFSKVAFSYFVQGMVVNELVIPRFDWFDRYLATEHEAINVFSGLRKITLGTSDRDISLSELPRFITSCCPNVEFIQFIGTGGHLDGVPSISGFFQRLLEIDERGWMVGDKIRTTLSRQSTTMPSESLGQWLIIEMFLHIKCSLYDILSLICEFFPNLEHLELLFNWNEMYHIDDAVKSLEHFRSLRTLVTSNLFRQLYSEQPNPTRPANFPAGDEARVLWYASRIVQGIPSLETFHFDEHGLGDRNLAYQGCLEAKSKSNGDIVETLKKK
;
A
#
# COMPACT_ATOMS: atom_id res chain seq x y z
N MET A 1 -29.44 18.31 -25.88
CA MET A 1 -29.92 17.45 -24.78
C MET A 1 -29.26 16.07 -24.79
N GLU A 2 -29.17 15.36 -25.93
CA GLU A 2 -28.52 14.03 -25.95
C GLU A 2 -27.00 14.03 -25.67
N SER A 3 -26.24 15.06 -26.07
CA SER A 3 -24.81 15.14 -25.71
C SER A 3 -24.60 15.35 -24.21
N LEU A 4 -25.41 16.22 -23.60
CA LEU A 4 -25.36 16.51 -22.16
C LEU A 4 -25.68 15.27 -21.30
N MET A 5 -26.64 14.43 -21.74
CA MET A 5 -26.90 13.14 -21.07
C MET A 5 -25.73 12.17 -21.23
N THR A 6 -25.04 12.19 -22.37
CA THR A 6 -23.92 11.29 -22.64
C THR A 6 -22.68 11.67 -21.81
N GLU A 7 -22.42 12.97 -21.65
CA GLU A 7 -21.38 13.50 -20.76
C GLU A 7 -21.66 13.15 -19.29
N LEU A 8 -22.90 13.37 -18.83
CA LEU A 8 -23.30 13.04 -17.47
C LEU A 8 -23.22 11.52 -17.19
N LEU A 9 -23.62 10.70 -18.16
CA LEU A 9 -23.44 9.24 -18.08
C LEU A 9 -21.96 8.87 -18.02
N HIS A 10 -21.09 9.54 -18.78
CA HIS A 10 -19.65 9.28 -18.75
C HIS A 10 -19.04 9.61 -17.38
N GLU A 11 -19.44 10.72 -16.74
CA GLU A 11 -19.01 11.06 -15.39
C GLU A 11 -19.50 10.06 -14.34
N ILE A 12 -20.77 9.63 -14.43
CA ILE A 12 -21.33 8.61 -13.53
C ILE A 12 -20.57 7.30 -13.70
N LEU A 13 -20.30 6.88 -14.94
CA LEU A 13 -19.57 5.65 -15.22
C LEU A 13 -18.13 5.72 -14.75
N ASP A 14 -17.43 6.84 -14.92
CA ASP A 14 -16.07 7.03 -14.38
C ASP A 14 -16.06 6.95 -12.85
N TYR A 15 -17.07 7.53 -12.19
CA TYR A 15 -17.21 7.51 -10.74
C TYR A 15 -17.37 6.08 -10.19
N ILE A 16 -18.15 5.23 -10.86
CA ILE A 16 -18.42 3.84 -10.42
C ILE A 16 -17.46 2.82 -11.04
N ALA A 17 -16.65 3.21 -12.04
CA ALA A 17 -15.88 2.26 -12.83
C ALA A 17 -14.88 1.47 -12.01
N TYR A 18 -14.31 2.07 -10.96
CA TYR A 18 -13.23 1.48 -10.18
C TYR A 18 -13.50 1.62 -8.69
N GLU A 19 -13.16 0.59 -7.90
CA GLU A 19 -13.25 0.65 -6.44
C GLU A 19 -12.40 1.81 -5.93
N ARG A 20 -13.00 2.66 -5.08
CA ARG A 20 -12.29 3.75 -4.40
C ARG A 20 -11.43 3.26 -3.23
N ASN A 21 -11.67 2.04 -2.77
CA ASN A 21 -11.15 1.54 -1.52
C ASN A 21 -10.12 0.42 -1.76
N ALA A 22 -8.89 0.83 -1.98
CA ALA A 22 -7.77 0.26 -1.26
C ALA A 22 -7.00 1.47 -0.74
N LEU A 23 -6.90 1.57 0.59
CA LEU A 23 -6.19 2.59 1.38
C LEU A 23 -5.22 3.41 0.56
N ARG A 24 -5.33 4.75 0.64
CA ARG A 24 -4.36 5.77 0.18
C ARG A 24 -2.96 5.22 -0.11
N GLU A 25 -2.77 4.47 -1.19
CA GLU A 25 -1.46 4.16 -1.75
C GLU A 25 -1.07 5.46 -2.45
N GLN A 26 -0.50 6.31 -1.62
CA GLN A 26 -0.09 7.66 -1.86
C GLN A 26 0.56 7.77 -3.25
N GLY A 27 -0.07 8.54 -4.14
CA GLY A 27 0.54 9.03 -5.37
C GLY A 27 0.80 8.02 -6.51
N ILE A 28 0.55 6.72 -6.33
CA ILE A 28 0.83 5.72 -7.38
C ILE A 28 -0.49 5.27 -8.02
N VAL A 29 -0.78 5.79 -9.21
CA VAL A 29 -1.89 5.32 -10.06
C VAL A 29 -1.63 3.86 -10.44
N GLY A 30 -2.16 2.91 -9.67
CA GLY A 30 -2.04 1.47 -9.92
C GLY A 30 -3.15 0.92 -10.81
N PHE A 31 -2.97 -0.33 -11.24
CA PHE A 31 -3.97 -1.12 -11.95
C PHE A 31 -5.31 -1.18 -11.19
N LYS A 32 -6.42 -0.90 -11.89
CA LYS A 32 -7.77 -0.97 -11.31
C LYS A 32 -8.65 -1.92 -12.08
N ARG A 33 -9.39 -2.78 -11.37
CA ARG A 33 -10.40 -3.65 -11.99
C ARG A 33 -11.74 -2.92 -12.10
N PRO A 34 -12.49 -3.12 -13.21
CA PRO A 34 -13.86 -2.66 -13.31
C PRO A 34 -14.72 -3.20 -12.15
N THR A 35 -15.59 -2.36 -11.59
CA THR A 35 -16.55 -2.80 -10.57
C THR A 35 -17.61 -3.72 -11.16
N LYS A 36 -18.22 -4.55 -10.30
CA LYS A 36 -19.37 -5.39 -10.70
C LYS A 36 -20.56 -4.56 -11.17
N ASP A 37 -20.72 -3.35 -10.64
CA ASP A 37 -21.80 -2.44 -11.02
C ASP A 37 -21.62 -1.93 -12.45
N LEU A 38 -20.39 -1.53 -12.82
CA LEU A 38 -20.08 -1.13 -14.20
C LEU A 38 -20.35 -2.27 -15.19
N VAL A 39 -19.93 -3.50 -14.85
CA VAL A 39 -20.21 -4.68 -15.69
C VAL A 39 -21.71 -4.89 -15.83
N SER A 40 -22.46 -4.84 -14.73
CA SER A 40 -23.92 -5.04 -14.74
C SER A 40 -24.64 -3.99 -15.59
N LEU A 41 -24.24 -2.71 -15.47
CA LEU A 41 -24.78 -1.62 -16.28
C LEU A 41 -24.52 -1.80 -17.77
N SER A 42 -23.34 -2.30 -18.15
CA SER A 42 -23.00 -2.57 -19.55
C SER A 42 -23.87 -3.66 -20.21
N LEU A 43 -24.57 -4.46 -19.42
CA LEU A 43 -25.49 -5.49 -19.90
C LEU A 43 -26.91 -4.97 -20.14
N VAL A 44 -27.27 -3.81 -19.57
CA VAL A 44 -28.64 -3.26 -19.60
C VAL A 44 -29.09 -2.94 -21.03
N ASN A 45 -28.27 -2.23 -21.81
CA ASN A 45 -28.56 -1.97 -23.22
C ASN A 45 -27.30 -1.63 -24.02
N ARG A 46 -27.44 -1.62 -25.35
CA ARG A 46 -26.33 -1.37 -26.29
C ARG A 46 -25.68 0.01 -26.12
N ARG A 47 -26.47 1.07 -25.92
CA ARG A 47 -25.96 2.44 -25.78
C ARG A 47 -25.10 2.58 -24.52
N ILE A 48 -25.55 2.04 -23.39
CA ILE A 48 -24.77 2.03 -22.14
C ILE A 48 -23.51 1.19 -22.30
N ARG A 49 -23.59 0.04 -22.98
CA ARG A 49 -22.42 -0.79 -23.28
C ARG A 49 -21.36 -0.01 -24.05
N GLU A 50 -21.76 0.71 -25.09
CA GLU A 50 -20.84 1.50 -25.93
C GLU A 50 -20.13 2.59 -25.11
N ILE A 51 -20.84 3.26 -24.19
CA ILE A 51 -20.26 4.28 -23.29
C ILE A 51 -19.39 3.63 -22.20
N ALA A 52 -19.74 2.43 -21.72
CA ALA A 52 -19.00 1.72 -20.67
C ALA A 52 -17.73 1.02 -21.18
N SER A 53 -17.69 0.63 -22.46
CA SER A 53 -16.56 -0.11 -23.07
C SER A 53 -15.18 0.51 -22.78
N PRO A 54 -14.95 1.83 -22.93
CA PRO A 54 -13.65 2.44 -22.63
C PRO A 54 -13.19 2.25 -21.19
N PHE A 55 -14.11 2.05 -20.23
CA PHE A 55 -13.78 1.79 -18.83
C PHE A 55 -13.56 0.30 -18.58
N LEU A 56 -14.40 -0.55 -19.17
CA LEU A 56 -14.32 -2.01 -19.03
C LEU A 56 -13.01 -2.59 -19.57
N PHE A 57 -12.56 -2.07 -20.71
CA PHE A 57 -11.39 -2.60 -21.43
C PHE A 57 -10.12 -1.77 -21.24
N LYS A 58 -10.15 -0.69 -20.45
CA LYS A 58 -8.98 0.16 -20.19
C LYS A 58 -7.79 -0.62 -19.65
N HIS A 59 -8.08 -1.61 -18.80
CA HIS A 59 -7.14 -2.34 -17.98
C HIS A 59 -7.12 -3.82 -18.39
N ALA A 60 -5.95 -4.33 -18.80
CA ALA A 60 -5.73 -5.74 -19.08
C ALA A 60 -4.80 -6.36 -18.03
N GLN A 61 -5.18 -7.50 -17.44
CA GLN A 61 -4.34 -8.24 -16.49
C GLN A 61 -3.96 -9.61 -17.04
N ILE A 62 -2.68 -9.92 -16.99
CA ILE A 62 -2.11 -11.21 -17.39
C ILE A 62 -1.45 -11.81 -16.14
N ASP A 63 -2.09 -12.80 -15.51
CA ASP A 63 -1.53 -13.43 -14.29
C ASP A 63 -0.76 -14.73 -14.56
N ARG A 64 -0.73 -15.21 -15.83
CA ARG A 64 -0.04 -16.42 -16.30
C ARG A 64 0.20 -16.38 -17.81
N GLY A 65 1.19 -17.13 -18.31
CA GLY A 65 1.52 -17.24 -19.74
C GLY A 65 0.33 -17.60 -20.66
N PHE A 66 -0.57 -18.51 -20.24
CA PHE A 66 -1.74 -18.87 -21.05
C PHE A 66 -2.70 -17.69 -21.32
N LYS A 67 -2.70 -16.67 -20.44
CA LYS A 67 -3.52 -15.47 -20.64
C LYS A 67 -2.92 -14.53 -21.67
N VAL A 68 -1.61 -14.56 -21.92
CA VAL A 68 -0.97 -13.83 -23.03
C VAL A 68 -1.54 -14.32 -24.36
N VAL A 69 -1.61 -15.64 -24.55
CA VAL A 69 -2.19 -16.27 -25.76
C VAL A 69 -3.65 -15.86 -25.93
N ARG A 70 -4.46 -15.96 -24.86
CA ARG A 70 -5.87 -15.56 -24.90
C ARG A 70 -6.05 -14.08 -25.21
N LEU A 71 -5.22 -13.21 -24.65
CA LEU A 71 -5.29 -11.77 -24.93
C LEU A 71 -4.89 -11.48 -26.37
N LEU A 72 -3.85 -12.16 -26.88
CA LEU A 72 -3.43 -12.06 -28.28
C LEU A 72 -4.57 -12.48 -29.22
N GLU A 73 -5.17 -13.66 -29.01
CA GLU A 73 -6.33 -14.14 -29.76
C GLU A 73 -7.50 -13.15 -29.68
N TRP A 74 -7.80 -12.64 -28.49
CA TRP A 74 -8.85 -11.66 -28.28
C TRP A 74 -8.59 -10.37 -29.07
N CYS A 75 -7.35 -9.87 -29.10
CA CYS A 75 -7.00 -8.69 -29.91
C CYS A 75 -7.23 -8.92 -31.41
N HIS A 76 -6.98 -10.13 -31.91
CA HIS A 76 -7.25 -10.48 -33.31
C HIS A 76 -8.75 -10.59 -33.59
N CYS A 77 -9.53 -11.14 -32.66
CA CYS A 77 -10.98 -11.25 -32.81
C CYS A 77 -11.71 -9.90 -32.64
N TYR A 78 -11.16 -8.99 -31.84
CA TYR A 78 -11.79 -7.72 -31.46
C TYR A 78 -10.83 -6.52 -31.58
N PRO A 79 -10.35 -6.18 -32.79
CA PRO A 79 -9.33 -5.15 -32.99
C PRO A 79 -9.78 -3.74 -32.60
N GLU A 80 -11.10 -3.45 -32.62
CA GLU A 80 -11.62 -2.16 -32.16
C GLU A 80 -11.57 -2.03 -30.62
N LEU A 81 -11.75 -3.15 -29.90
CA LEU A 81 -11.69 -3.14 -28.43
C LEU A 81 -10.25 -3.15 -27.93
N SER A 82 -9.29 -3.71 -28.67
CA SER A 82 -7.88 -3.68 -28.28
C SER A 82 -7.31 -2.26 -28.24
N LYS A 83 -7.88 -1.33 -29.02
CA LYS A 83 -7.57 0.12 -28.98
C LYS A 83 -8.01 0.79 -27.67
N LEU A 84 -8.87 0.16 -26.87
CA LEU A 84 -9.31 0.70 -25.59
C LEU A 84 -8.35 0.36 -24.45
N VAL A 85 -7.48 -0.64 -24.64
CA VAL A 85 -6.49 -1.04 -23.64
C VAL A 85 -5.41 0.03 -23.54
N LYS A 86 -5.34 0.69 -22.38
CA LYS A 86 -4.35 1.72 -22.07
C LYS A 86 -3.33 1.27 -21.03
N ILE A 87 -3.74 0.38 -20.13
CA ILE A 87 -2.92 -0.08 -19.01
C ILE A 87 -2.90 -1.60 -19.03
N MET A 88 -1.72 -2.18 -19.10
CA MET A 88 -1.53 -3.62 -19.03
C MET A 88 -0.72 -3.95 -17.78
N ARG A 89 -1.27 -4.78 -16.89
CA ARG A 89 -0.52 -5.35 -15.77
C ARG A 89 -0.25 -6.82 -16.04
N PHE A 90 0.92 -7.29 -15.69
CA PHE A 90 1.16 -8.72 -15.62
C PHE A 90 1.79 -9.13 -14.30
N ASP A 91 1.27 -10.21 -13.73
CA ASP A 91 1.73 -10.86 -12.51
C ASP A 91 2.12 -12.29 -12.92
N GLY A 92 3.21 -12.87 -12.39
CA GLY A 92 3.45 -14.31 -12.55
C GLY A 92 4.05 -14.75 -13.88
N LEU A 93 4.97 -13.96 -14.45
CA LEU A 93 5.92 -14.48 -15.41
C LEU A 93 7.15 -15.00 -14.64
N GLY A 94 7.18 -16.30 -14.35
CA GLY A 94 8.30 -16.89 -13.61
C GLY A 94 9.60 -16.86 -14.43
N TYR A 95 10.75 -16.79 -13.75
CA TYR A 95 12.10 -16.80 -14.36
C TYR A 95 12.30 -17.91 -15.42
N SER A 96 11.71 -19.09 -15.21
CA SER A 96 11.81 -20.23 -16.14
C SER A 96 10.92 -20.09 -17.37
N GLU A 97 9.80 -19.39 -17.27
CA GLU A 97 8.84 -19.22 -18.37
C GLU A 97 9.32 -18.14 -19.35
N ASP A 98 9.94 -17.06 -18.86
CA ASP A 98 10.39 -15.93 -19.71
C ASP A 98 11.67 -16.18 -20.50
N SER A 99 12.42 -17.22 -20.13
CA SER A 99 13.58 -17.68 -20.93
C SER A 99 13.16 -18.58 -22.10
N CYS A 100 11.90 -19.02 -22.16
CA CYS A 100 11.41 -19.82 -23.25
C CYS A 100 11.22 -18.95 -24.51
N PRO A 101 11.88 -19.26 -25.64
CA PRO A 101 11.77 -18.47 -26.86
C PRO A 101 10.32 -18.25 -27.33
N GLU A 102 9.45 -19.23 -27.11
CA GLU A 102 8.03 -19.17 -27.47
C GLU A 102 7.29 -18.06 -26.72
N ASN A 103 7.55 -17.92 -25.42
CA ASN A 103 6.93 -16.87 -24.60
C ASN A 103 7.42 -15.48 -25.00
N VAL A 104 8.70 -15.34 -25.32
CA VAL A 104 9.25 -14.07 -25.86
C VAL A 104 8.54 -13.70 -27.15
N GLN A 105 8.37 -14.64 -28.07
CA GLN A 105 7.67 -14.39 -29.34
C GLN A 105 6.19 -14.01 -29.13
N LEU A 106 5.51 -14.59 -28.13
CA LEU A 106 4.14 -14.20 -27.79
C LEU A 106 4.05 -12.73 -27.36
N TRP A 107 4.96 -12.27 -26.51
CA TRP A 107 5.02 -10.87 -26.09
C TRP A 107 5.33 -9.92 -27.25
N LEU A 108 6.30 -10.28 -28.10
CA LEU A 108 6.64 -9.49 -29.30
C LEU A 108 5.48 -9.38 -30.28
N ARG A 109 4.58 -10.38 -30.34
CA ARG A 109 3.35 -10.34 -31.15
C ARG A 109 2.21 -9.59 -30.48
N LEU A 110 2.10 -9.65 -29.14
CA LEU A 110 1.04 -9.01 -28.39
C LEU A 110 1.18 -7.48 -28.36
N LEU A 111 2.37 -6.96 -28.09
CA LEU A 111 2.57 -5.51 -27.92
C LEU A 111 2.05 -4.69 -29.12
N PRO A 112 2.35 -5.05 -30.39
CA PRO A 112 1.81 -4.34 -31.55
C PRO A 112 0.27 -4.39 -31.67
N CYS A 113 -0.39 -5.37 -31.08
CA CYS A 113 -1.86 -5.50 -31.11
C CYS A 113 -2.57 -4.53 -30.14
N LEU A 114 -1.82 -3.80 -29.30
CA LEU A 114 -2.31 -2.87 -28.29
C LEU A 114 -1.88 -1.43 -28.62
N PRO A 115 -2.40 -0.82 -29.70
CA PRO A 115 -1.87 0.43 -30.25
C PRO A 115 -2.10 1.66 -29.36
N SER A 116 -2.91 1.57 -28.31
CA SER A 116 -3.20 2.65 -27.35
C SER A 116 -2.62 2.39 -25.97
N LEU A 117 -1.74 1.39 -25.85
CA LEU A 117 -1.06 1.06 -24.61
C LEU A 117 -0.15 2.21 -24.19
N ASP A 118 -0.47 2.82 -23.06
CA ASP A 118 0.22 3.96 -22.46
C ASP A 118 1.11 3.51 -21.28
N ARG A 119 0.66 2.52 -20.52
CA ARG A 119 1.36 2.05 -19.33
C ARG A 119 1.43 0.53 -19.25
N ILE A 120 2.58 0.05 -18.81
CA ILE A 120 2.80 -1.36 -18.46
C ILE A 120 3.17 -1.45 -17.00
N GLU A 121 2.54 -2.34 -16.24
CA GLU A 121 2.84 -2.61 -14.84
C GLU A 121 3.34 -4.06 -14.70
N VAL A 122 4.55 -4.20 -14.15
CA VAL A 122 5.19 -5.46 -13.82
C VAL A 122 4.94 -5.74 -12.35
N GLY A 123 4.08 -6.71 -12.08
CA GLY A 123 3.69 -7.08 -10.73
C GLY A 123 4.76 -7.89 -10.01
N ASP A 124 4.63 -8.06 -8.68
CA ASP A 124 5.61 -8.72 -7.78
C ASP A 124 6.27 -10.01 -8.31
N TYR A 125 5.55 -10.79 -9.09
CA TYR A 125 6.00 -12.07 -9.65
C TYR A 125 6.32 -12.02 -11.17
N GLY A 126 6.44 -10.84 -11.77
CA GLY A 126 6.81 -10.65 -13.17
C GLY A 126 8.30 -10.40 -13.33
N TYR A 127 8.96 -11.18 -14.19
CA TYR A 127 10.42 -11.09 -14.43
C TYR A 127 10.75 -11.01 -15.93
N PRO A 128 10.28 -9.97 -16.63
CA PRO A 128 10.43 -9.89 -18.08
C PRO A 128 11.91 -9.92 -18.45
N ASN A 129 12.32 -10.76 -19.40
CA ASN A 129 13.71 -10.72 -19.86
C ASN A 129 14.06 -9.41 -20.59
N SER A 130 15.35 -9.21 -20.90
CA SER A 130 15.83 -7.98 -21.56
C SER A 130 15.15 -7.71 -22.92
N ILE A 131 14.87 -8.75 -23.71
CA ILE A 131 14.21 -8.63 -25.03
C ILE A 131 12.77 -8.11 -24.88
N ILE A 132 12.02 -8.66 -23.92
CA ILE A 132 10.64 -8.24 -23.64
C ILE A 132 10.64 -6.79 -23.15
N LEU A 133 11.53 -6.45 -22.21
CA LEU A 133 11.64 -5.08 -21.69
C LEU A 133 12.02 -4.08 -22.80
N GLU A 134 12.93 -4.43 -23.69
CA GLU A 134 13.27 -3.59 -24.84
C GLU A 134 12.07 -3.37 -25.76
N ALA A 135 11.28 -4.41 -26.04
CA ALA A 135 10.09 -4.31 -26.87
C ALA A 135 9.03 -3.41 -26.21
N MET A 136 8.82 -3.53 -24.90
CA MET A 136 7.96 -2.65 -24.12
C MET A 136 8.43 -1.20 -24.21
N HIS A 137 9.75 -0.96 -24.05
CA HIS A 137 10.35 0.37 -24.09
C HIS A 137 10.23 1.03 -25.48
N LYS A 138 10.44 0.24 -26.55
CA LYS A 138 10.35 0.67 -27.95
C LYS A 138 8.91 0.93 -28.40
N HIS A 139 7.90 0.48 -27.65
CA HIS A 139 6.50 0.75 -27.98
C HIS A 139 6.23 2.27 -28.00
N SER A 140 5.71 2.77 -29.13
CA SER A 140 5.65 4.21 -29.43
C SER A 140 4.69 4.99 -28.54
N LYS A 141 3.66 4.33 -28.00
CA LYS A 141 2.66 4.94 -27.10
C LYS A 141 2.92 4.71 -25.62
N VAL A 142 3.79 3.77 -25.26
CA VAL A 142 4.09 3.51 -23.84
C VAL A 142 4.90 4.67 -23.30
N SER A 143 4.32 5.40 -22.35
CA SER A 143 4.94 6.49 -21.61
C SER A 143 5.64 5.99 -20.34
N SER A 144 5.14 4.92 -19.73
CA SER A 144 5.65 4.39 -18.45
C SER A 144 5.63 2.86 -18.36
N ILE A 145 6.70 2.30 -17.82
CA ILE A 145 6.84 0.89 -17.46
C ILE A 145 7.15 0.85 -15.97
N ILE A 146 6.21 0.35 -15.17
CA ILE A 146 6.26 0.42 -13.72
C ILE A 146 6.57 -0.96 -13.17
N PHE A 147 7.68 -1.10 -12.47
CA PHE A 147 8.03 -2.32 -11.73
C PHE A 147 7.63 -2.17 -10.27
N ASP A 148 6.94 -3.16 -9.71
CA ASP A 148 6.62 -3.16 -8.28
C ASP A 148 7.90 -3.21 -7.42
N ASN A 149 8.94 -3.92 -7.87
CA ASN A 149 10.21 -4.02 -7.15
C ASN A 149 11.42 -4.10 -8.09
N PHE A 150 12.54 -3.47 -7.73
CA PHE A 150 13.78 -3.50 -8.51
C PHE A 150 14.31 -4.92 -8.82
N LYS A 151 14.06 -5.91 -7.95
CA LYS A 151 14.50 -7.31 -8.16
C LYS A 151 13.98 -7.94 -9.46
N GLN A 152 12.96 -7.33 -10.06
CA GLN A 152 12.34 -7.74 -11.32
C GLN A 152 13.10 -7.23 -12.54
N MET A 153 13.98 -6.24 -12.37
CA MET A 153 14.78 -5.70 -13.46
C MET A 153 15.81 -6.75 -13.92
N PRO A 154 15.89 -7.03 -15.23
CA PRO A 154 16.96 -7.86 -15.77
C PRO A 154 18.31 -7.19 -15.55
N THR A 155 19.37 -7.98 -15.43
CA THR A 155 20.74 -7.48 -15.24
C THR A 155 21.39 -7.03 -16.55
N ASP A 156 20.94 -7.58 -17.68
CA ASP A 156 21.60 -7.45 -18.98
C ASP A 156 20.77 -6.56 -19.92
N VAL A 157 20.35 -5.39 -19.42
CA VAL A 157 19.58 -4.40 -20.19
C VAL A 157 20.50 -3.32 -20.72
N HIS A 158 20.47 -3.11 -22.04
CA HIS A 158 21.25 -2.08 -22.74
C HIS A 158 20.33 -1.05 -23.39
N LEU A 159 19.51 -0.38 -22.57
CA LEU A 159 18.70 0.74 -23.03
C LEU A 159 19.49 2.04 -22.87
N PRO A 160 19.62 2.89 -23.92
CA PRO A 160 20.36 4.15 -23.81
C PRO A 160 19.62 5.21 -22.98
N ASN A 161 18.32 5.02 -22.75
CA ASN A 161 17.47 5.89 -21.95
C ASN A 161 16.49 5.01 -21.16
N MET A 162 16.44 5.19 -19.85
CA MET A 162 15.57 4.48 -18.92
C MET A 162 14.43 5.36 -18.37
N SER A 163 14.21 6.56 -18.93
CA SER A 163 13.23 7.53 -18.42
C SER A 163 11.78 7.06 -18.41
N LYS A 164 11.45 6.02 -19.19
CA LYS A 164 10.12 5.38 -19.14
C LYS A 164 9.97 4.43 -17.97
N ILE A 165 11.06 4.00 -17.34
CA ILE A 165 11.05 2.98 -16.31
C ILE A 165 10.92 3.63 -14.94
N ILE A 166 9.91 3.19 -14.20
CA ILE A 166 9.64 3.60 -12.83
C ILE A 166 9.66 2.35 -11.96
N VAL A 167 10.43 2.38 -10.89
CA VAL A 167 10.46 1.32 -9.89
C VAL A 167 9.72 1.84 -8.67
N LYS A 168 8.63 1.17 -8.28
CA LYS A 168 7.87 1.56 -7.10
C LYS A 168 8.73 1.45 -5.86
N CYS A 169 9.43 0.33 -5.68
CA CYS A 169 10.26 0.06 -4.51
C CYS A 169 11.65 -0.46 -4.87
N TYR A 170 12.68 0.21 -4.36
CA TYR A 170 14.06 -0.28 -4.34
C TYR A 170 14.45 -0.62 -2.90
N GLU A 171 14.76 -1.89 -2.65
CA GLU A 171 15.18 -2.39 -1.34
C GLU A 171 16.67 -2.72 -1.33
N PHE A 172 17.39 -2.23 -0.33
CA PHE A 172 18.78 -2.60 -0.10
C PHE A 172 18.87 -4.01 0.52
N LEU A 173 19.21 -4.99 -0.30
CA LEU A 173 19.43 -6.38 0.13
C LEU A 173 20.86 -6.65 0.64
N GLN A 174 21.82 -5.82 0.23
CA GLN A 174 23.23 -5.94 0.58
C GLN A 174 23.74 -4.64 1.19
N LYS A 175 24.94 -4.69 1.77
CA LYS A 175 25.60 -3.53 2.40
C LYS A 175 25.96 -2.42 1.40
N ASP A 176 26.04 -2.73 0.12
CA ASP A 176 26.51 -1.83 -0.92
C ASP A 176 25.41 -1.55 -1.95
N PHE A 177 25.44 -0.34 -2.52
CA PHE A 177 24.57 0.05 -3.61
C PHE A 177 24.87 -0.80 -4.87
N SER A 178 23.83 -1.36 -5.49
CA SER A 178 24.02 -2.16 -6.70
C SER A 178 24.56 -1.30 -7.84
N LYS A 179 25.76 -1.63 -8.35
CA LYS A 179 26.35 -0.95 -9.52
C LYS A 179 25.43 -1.02 -10.74
N VAL A 180 24.70 -2.12 -10.88
CA VAL A 180 23.70 -2.30 -11.95
C VAL A 180 22.56 -1.31 -11.77
N ALA A 181 21.99 -1.22 -10.57
CA ALA A 181 20.93 -0.26 -10.26
C ALA A 181 21.38 1.19 -10.54
N PHE A 182 22.59 1.53 -10.09
CA PHE A 182 23.18 2.85 -10.31
C PHE A 182 23.24 3.19 -11.80
N SER A 183 23.73 2.25 -12.62
CA SER A 183 23.81 2.47 -14.07
C SER A 183 22.46 2.75 -14.72
N TYR A 184 21.38 2.15 -14.21
CA TYR A 184 20.02 2.37 -14.72
C TYR A 184 19.44 3.71 -14.25
N PHE A 185 19.68 4.10 -13.00
CA PHE A 185 19.24 5.39 -12.47
C PHE A 185 19.92 6.56 -13.19
N VAL A 186 21.23 6.47 -13.45
CA VAL A 186 21.96 7.48 -14.23
C VAL A 186 21.41 7.61 -15.66
N GLN A 187 20.82 6.55 -16.22
CA GLN A 187 20.15 6.57 -17.53
C GLN A 187 18.71 7.12 -17.47
N GLY A 188 18.26 7.63 -16.32
CA GLY A 188 16.97 8.30 -16.14
C GLY A 188 15.87 7.45 -15.51
N MET A 189 16.16 6.22 -15.06
CA MET A 189 15.18 5.42 -14.32
C MET A 189 14.80 6.10 -13.01
N VAL A 190 13.51 6.06 -12.65
CA VAL A 190 13.00 6.71 -11.44
C VAL A 190 12.62 5.68 -10.37
N VAL A 191 12.88 6.00 -9.10
CA VAL A 191 12.43 5.22 -7.93
C VAL A 191 11.46 6.05 -7.10
N ASN A 192 10.33 5.46 -6.71
CA ASN A 192 9.34 6.14 -5.85
C ASN A 192 9.57 5.89 -4.36
N GLU A 193 9.96 4.68 -3.98
CA GLU A 193 10.23 4.27 -2.60
C GLU A 193 11.61 3.65 -2.45
N LEU A 194 12.32 4.10 -1.42
CA LEU A 194 13.61 3.57 -1.00
C LEU A 194 13.45 2.83 0.33
N VAL A 195 13.72 1.53 0.36
CA VAL A 195 13.68 0.72 1.59
C VAL A 195 15.11 0.43 2.02
N ILE A 196 15.46 0.93 3.20
CA ILE A 196 16.75 0.73 3.87
C ILE A 196 16.48 -0.13 5.11
N PRO A 197 16.64 -1.46 5.05
CA PRO A 197 16.27 -2.35 6.16
C PRO A 197 17.09 -2.12 7.45
N ARG A 198 18.20 -1.40 7.33
CA ARG A 198 19.17 -1.14 8.38
C ARG A 198 19.74 0.27 8.25
N PHE A 199 19.19 1.20 9.02
CA PHE A 199 19.65 2.59 8.98
C PHE A 199 21.11 2.77 9.42
N ASP A 200 21.66 1.86 10.25
CA ASP A 200 23.08 1.91 10.64
C ASP A 200 24.06 1.82 9.45
N TRP A 201 23.56 1.51 8.25
CA TRP A 201 24.34 1.50 7.01
C TRP A 201 24.04 2.70 6.11
N PHE A 202 23.25 3.69 6.55
CA PHE A 202 22.81 4.85 5.78
C PHE A 202 23.97 5.56 5.06
N ASP A 203 25.03 5.87 5.81
CA ASP A 203 26.24 6.54 5.29
C ASP A 203 26.99 5.73 4.23
N ARG A 204 26.79 4.41 4.18
CA ARG A 204 27.44 3.52 3.20
C ARG A 204 26.67 3.40 1.90
N TYR A 205 25.37 3.70 1.91
CA TYR A 205 24.53 3.55 0.73
C TYR A 205 24.65 4.70 -0.26
N LEU A 206 25.24 5.82 0.15
CA LEU A 206 25.38 7.03 -0.63
C LEU A 206 26.87 7.31 -0.84
N ALA A 207 27.41 6.94 -2.00
CA ALA A 207 28.83 7.15 -2.29
C ALA A 207 29.18 8.65 -2.37
N THR A 208 28.26 9.50 -2.84
CA THR A 208 28.35 10.97 -2.77
C THR A 208 26.95 11.64 -2.79
N GLU A 209 26.85 12.87 -2.25
CA GLU A 209 25.63 13.71 -2.31
C GLU A 209 25.17 13.97 -3.76
N HIS A 210 26.13 14.13 -4.69
CA HIS A 210 25.83 14.39 -6.10
C HIS A 210 25.21 13.19 -6.82
N GLU A 211 25.67 11.98 -6.51
CA GLU A 211 25.08 10.75 -7.04
C GLU A 211 23.65 10.57 -6.52
N ALA A 212 23.42 10.87 -5.24
CA ALA A 212 22.10 10.76 -4.63
C ALA A 212 21.06 11.67 -5.29
N ILE A 213 21.42 12.93 -5.58
CA ILE A 213 20.52 13.91 -6.24
C ILE A 213 20.03 13.39 -7.60
N ASN A 214 20.93 12.81 -8.39
CA ASN A 214 20.59 12.32 -9.73
C ASN A 214 19.73 11.05 -9.66
N VAL A 215 20.02 10.16 -8.70
CA VAL A 215 19.35 8.86 -8.56
C VAL A 215 17.95 8.99 -7.95
N PHE A 216 17.77 9.87 -6.96
CA PHE A 216 16.55 9.94 -6.14
C PHE A 216 15.65 11.13 -6.46
N SER A 217 15.79 11.71 -7.64
CA SER A 217 15.01 12.88 -8.07
C SER A 217 13.49 12.64 -8.07
N GLY A 218 13.02 11.41 -8.28
CA GLY A 218 11.59 11.05 -8.19
C GLY A 218 11.16 10.37 -6.89
N LEU A 219 12.04 10.32 -5.89
CA LEU A 219 11.77 9.65 -4.62
C LEU A 219 10.68 10.39 -3.82
N ARG A 220 9.66 9.64 -3.41
CA ARG A 220 8.52 10.14 -2.62
C ARG A 220 8.44 9.54 -1.22
N LYS A 221 8.92 8.33 -1.04
CA LYS A 221 8.86 7.60 0.23
C LYS A 221 10.23 7.03 0.61
N ILE A 222 10.60 7.17 1.86
CA ILE A 222 11.77 6.50 2.44
C ILE A 222 11.30 5.60 3.56
N THR A 223 11.66 4.32 3.54
CA THR A 223 11.35 3.35 4.57
C THR A 223 12.64 2.91 5.25
N LEU A 224 12.74 3.11 6.56
CA LEU A 224 13.94 2.93 7.36
C LEU A 224 13.70 1.83 8.41
N GLY A 225 14.49 0.77 8.32
CA GLY A 225 14.55 -0.26 9.35
C GLY A 225 15.39 0.22 10.53
N THR A 226 14.78 0.23 11.72
CA THR A 226 15.42 0.60 12.98
C THR A 226 15.82 -0.68 13.72
N SER A 227 17.04 -0.73 14.26
CA SER A 227 17.52 -1.84 15.09
C SER A 227 17.34 -1.52 16.58
N ASP A 228 17.59 -2.50 17.46
CA ASP A 228 17.61 -2.32 18.93
C ASP A 228 18.75 -1.42 19.43
N ARG A 229 19.58 -0.87 18.53
CA ARG A 229 20.69 0.02 18.87
C ARG A 229 20.24 1.47 18.70
N ASP A 230 20.82 2.35 19.50
CA ASP A 230 20.69 3.79 19.34
C ASP A 230 21.21 4.19 17.96
N ILE A 231 20.36 4.84 17.18
CA ILE A 231 20.65 5.25 15.82
C ILE A 231 20.51 6.77 15.76
N SER A 232 21.63 7.44 15.48
CA SER A 232 21.58 8.87 15.14
C SER A 232 20.96 9.06 13.76
N LEU A 233 19.81 9.72 13.71
CA LEU A 233 19.16 10.18 12.47
C LEU A 233 19.57 11.62 12.12
N SER A 234 20.63 12.16 12.72
CA SER A 234 21.07 13.56 12.51
C SER A 234 21.35 13.92 11.05
N GLU A 235 21.76 12.95 10.22
CA GLU A 235 22.05 13.15 8.80
C GLU A 235 20.80 13.05 7.90
N LEU A 236 19.71 12.44 8.39
CA LEU A 236 18.48 12.24 7.61
C LEU A 236 17.83 13.57 7.14
N PRO A 237 17.69 14.62 7.98
CA PRO A 237 17.14 15.90 7.54
C PRO A 237 17.96 16.53 6.40
N ARG A 238 19.29 16.49 6.54
CA ARG A 238 20.21 17.03 5.53
C ARG A 238 20.08 16.25 4.23
N PHE A 239 20.10 14.92 4.29
CA PHE A 239 19.91 14.09 3.11
C PHE A 239 18.60 14.37 2.38
N ILE A 240 17.48 14.42 3.10
CA ILE A 240 16.17 14.67 2.48
C ILE A 240 16.13 16.05 1.83
N THR A 241 16.64 17.07 2.52
CA THR A 241 16.61 18.46 2.03
C THR A 241 17.52 18.65 0.81
N SER A 242 18.72 18.07 0.83
CA SER A 242 19.70 18.19 -0.25
C SER A 242 19.42 17.27 -1.44
N CYS A 243 19.10 16.01 -1.18
CA CYS A 243 19.13 14.95 -2.19
C CYS A 243 17.74 14.50 -2.66
N CYS A 244 16.72 14.65 -1.82
CA CYS A 244 15.41 14.08 -2.08
C CYS A 244 14.27 15.09 -1.78
N PRO A 245 14.25 16.25 -2.47
CA PRO A 245 13.32 17.34 -2.16
C PRO A 245 11.84 16.96 -2.35
N ASN A 246 11.58 15.93 -3.16
CA ASN A 246 10.23 15.43 -3.47
C ASN A 246 9.72 14.36 -2.49
N VAL A 247 10.47 14.05 -1.42
CA VAL A 247 10.02 13.09 -0.41
C VAL A 247 8.83 13.68 0.35
N GLU A 248 7.74 12.93 0.30
CA GLU A 248 6.46 13.23 0.94
C GLU A 248 6.32 12.43 2.25
N PHE A 249 6.91 11.22 2.30
CA PHE A 249 6.75 10.27 3.41
C PHE A 249 8.07 9.69 3.90
N ILE A 250 8.20 9.57 5.23
CA ILE A 250 9.26 8.80 5.88
C ILE A 250 8.59 7.77 6.77
N GLN A 251 8.93 6.50 6.58
CA GLN A 251 8.41 5.39 7.36
C GLN A 251 9.54 4.76 8.16
N PHE A 252 9.33 4.58 9.46
CA PHE A 252 10.22 3.83 10.33
C PHE A 252 9.60 2.47 10.63
N ILE A 253 10.39 1.40 10.58
CA ILE A 253 9.96 0.03 10.88
C ILE A 253 10.97 -0.60 11.84
N GLY A 254 10.52 -1.04 13.01
CA GLY A 254 11.36 -1.83 13.93
C GLY A 254 10.94 -1.68 15.38
N THR A 255 11.87 -1.92 16.29
CA THR A 255 11.65 -2.13 17.73
C THR A 255 11.74 -0.87 18.58
N GLY A 256 11.90 0.32 17.98
CA GLY A 256 11.86 1.58 18.73
C GLY A 256 13.15 1.94 19.49
N GLY A 257 14.33 1.57 18.99
CA GLY A 257 15.60 2.10 19.49
C GLY A 257 15.64 3.64 19.47
N HIS A 258 16.51 4.27 20.28
CA HIS A 258 16.55 5.73 20.43
C HIS A 258 16.78 6.40 19.06
N LEU A 259 15.75 7.06 18.54
CA LEU A 259 15.78 7.78 17.26
C LEU A 259 16.21 9.22 17.50
N ASP A 260 17.52 9.38 17.74
CA ASP A 260 18.10 10.70 17.95
C ASP A 260 17.99 11.57 16.69
N GLY A 261 17.57 12.82 16.87
CA GLY A 261 17.48 13.79 15.77
C GLY A 261 16.10 13.95 15.13
N VAL A 262 15.08 13.18 15.52
CA VAL A 262 13.67 13.45 15.16
C VAL A 262 12.90 13.95 16.39
N PRO A 263 12.78 15.28 16.60
CA PRO A 263 12.39 15.87 17.89
C PRO A 263 11.02 15.44 18.44
N SER A 264 10.09 15.03 17.59
CA SER A 264 8.75 14.58 18.00
C SER A 264 8.65 13.09 18.31
N ILE A 265 9.63 12.30 17.89
CA ILE A 265 9.58 10.83 17.95
C ILE A 265 10.43 10.28 19.10
N SER A 266 11.59 10.90 19.35
CA SER A 266 12.52 10.44 20.39
C SER A 266 11.86 10.38 21.77
N GLY A 267 11.14 11.44 22.17
CA GLY A 267 10.46 11.49 23.47
C GLY A 267 9.35 10.44 23.62
N PHE A 268 8.63 10.13 22.54
CA PHE A 268 7.61 9.08 22.55
C PHE A 268 8.25 7.70 22.78
N PHE A 269 9.31 7.36 22.02
CA PHE A 269 9.98 6.08 22.19
C PHE A 269 10.66 5.96 23.55
N GLN A 270 11.24 7.04 24.08
CA GLN A 270 11.80 7.05 25.42
C GLN A 270 10.74 6.70 26.48
N ARG A 271 9.57 7.35 26.43
CA ARG A 271 8.44 7.02 27.33
C ARG A 271 7.87 5.63 27.09
N LEU A 272 7.84 5.17 25.83
CA LEU A 272 7.38 3.83 25.50
C LEU A 272 8.31 2.77 26.09
N LEU A 273 9.64 3.01 26.08
CA LEU A 273 10.63 2.16 26.72
C LEU A 273 10.50 2.14 28.25
N GLU A 274 10.11 3.27 28.87
CA GLU A 274 9.79 3.34 30.31
C GLU A 274 8.54 2.50 30.66
N ILE A 275 7.53 2.49 29.79
CA ILE A 275 6.35 1.61 29.97
C ILE A 275 6.75 0.13 29.75
N ASP A 276 7.75 -0.09 28.90
CA ASP A 276 8.29 -1.41 28.57
C ASP A 276 9.40 -1.92 29.51
N GLU A 277 9.35 -1.59 30.81
CA GLU A 277 10.33 -2.03 31.83
C GLU A 277 10.52 -3.56 31.90
N ARG A 278 9.59 -4.35 31.33
CA ARG A 278 9.65 -5.82 31.27
C ARG A 278 10.18 -6.39 29.95
N GLY A 279 10.55 -5.54 28.98
CA GLY A 279 11.03 -5.95 27.66
C GLY A 279 9.98 -6.67 26.81
N TRP A 280 8.72 -6.29 26.97
CA TRP A 280 7.57 -6.83 26.23
C TRP A 280 7.56 -6.35 24.77
N MET A 281 8.07 -5.15 24.50
CA MET A 281 8.25 -4.57 23.16
C MET A 281 9.58 -4.95 22.49
N VAL A 282 10.50 -5.62 23.20
CA VAL A 282 11.74 -6.16 22.62
C VAL A 282 11.38 -7.21 21.57
N GLY A 283 11.59 -6.86 20.29
CA GLY A 283 11.24 -7.67 19.13
C GLY A 283 9.89 -7.36 18.49
N ASP A 284 9.16 -6.34 18.97
CA ASP A 284 7.91 -5.90 18.34
C ASP A 284 8.09 -4.98 17.15
N LYS A 285 7.19 -5.13 16.19
CA LYS A 285 7.14 -4.30 15.00
C LYS A 285 6.31 -3.07 15.30
N ILE A 286 7.00 -1.96 15.55
CA ILE A 286 6.41 -0.63 15.48
C ILE A 286 6.66 -0.10 14.07
N ARG A 287 5.63 0.43 13.44
CA ARG A 287 5.78 1.17 12.18
C ARG A 287 5.17 2.54 12.32
N THR A 288 5.94 3.57 12.00
CA THR A 288 5.52 4.97 12.13
C THR A 288 5.76 5.69 10.82
N THR A 289 4.73 6.29 10.25
CA THR A 289 4.83 7.06 9.01
C THR A 289 4.67 8.55 9.29
N LEU A 290 5.65 9.33 8.85
CA LEU A 290 5.66 10.77 8.87
C LEU A 290 5.30 11.28 7.48
N SER A 291 4.53 12.37 7.43
CA SER A 291 4.18 13.10 6.22
C SER A 291 4.63 14.54 6.34
N ARG A 292 5.09 15.10 5.22
CA ARG A 292 5.46 16.51 5.13
C ARG A 292 4.21 17.40 5.00
N GLN A 293 4.04 18.39 5.88
CA GLN A 293 2.85 19.26 5.88
C GLN A 293 2.84 20.34 4.79
N SER A 294 3.99 20.75 4.27
CA SER A 294 4.06 21.78 3.24
C SER A 294 5.23 21.56 2.30
N THR A 295 4.94 21.51 1.00
CA THR A 295 5.94 21.44 -0.08
C THR A 295 6.47 22.81 -0.48
N THR A 296 5.89 23.91 0.03
CA THR A 296 6.14 25.26 -0.53
C THR A 296 7.42 25.93 -0.06
N MET A 297 8.11 25.43 0.98
CA MET A 297 9.46 25.88 1.33
C MET A 297 10.29 24.76 1.97
N PRO A 298 11.49 24.44 1.45
CA PRO A 298 12.45 23.58 2.14
C PRO A 298 12.98 24.32 3.37
N SER A 299 12.48 23.97 4.56
CA SER A 299 13.19 24.30 5.80
C SER A 299 14.01 23.12 6.24
N GLU A 300 15.21 23.36 6.76
CA GLU A 300 16.14 22.34 7.25
C GLU A 300 15.63 21.59 8.50
N SER A 301 14.53 22.03 9.12
CA SER A 301 14.01 21.42 10.35
C SER A 301 12.99 20.32 10.06
N LEU A 302 13.12 19.20 10.79
CA LEU A 302 12.11 18.13 10.80
C LEU A 302 10.77 18.55 11.44
N GLY A 303 10.65 19.77 11.96
CA GLY A 303 9.41 20.30 12.54
C GLY A 303 8.24 20.45 11.55
N GLN A 304 8.47 20.23 10.26
CA GLN A 304 7.43 20.18 9.22
C GLN A 304 6.81 18.78 9.01
N TRP A 305 7.33 17.76 9.69
CA TRP A 305 6.89 16.38 9.55
C TRP A 305 5.91 16.03 10.66
N LEU A 306 4.73 15.56 10.28
CA LEU A 306 3.73 15.04 11.22
C LEU A 306 3.62 13.53 11.10
N ILE A 307 3.42 12.87 12.23
CA ILE A 307 3.08 11.46 12.24
C ILE A 307 1.61 11.33 11.89
N ILE A 308 1.36 10.70 10.74
CA ILE A 308 0.02 10.53 10.18
C ILE A 308 -0.48 9.09 10.33
N GLU A 309 0.43 8.12 10.45
CA GLU A 309 0.13 6.71 10.58
C GLU A 309 1.04 6.07 11.64
N MET A 310 0.44 5.18 12.42
CA MET A 310 1.16 4.32 13.36
C MET A 310 0.59 2.92 13.35
N PHE A 311 1.46 1.92 13.35
CA PHE A 311 1.17 0.50 13.53
C PHE A 311 1.89 0.00 14.77
N LEU A 312 1.16 -0.69 15.63
CA LEU A 312 1.68 -1.23 16.88
C LEU A 312 1.20 -2.66 17.10
N HIS A 313 2.14 -3.51 17.50
CA HIS A 313 1.82 -4.79 18.11
C HIS A 313 1.68 -4.61 19.61
N ILE A 314 0.44 -4.70 20.11
CA ILE A 314 0.11 -4.52 21.52
C ILE A 314 0.26 -5.87 22.23
N LYS A 315 1.31 -5.96 23.06
CA LYS A 315 1.53 -7.08 23.98
C LYS A 315 1.22 -6.76 25.43
N CYS A 316 0.84 -5.54 25.77
CA CYS A 316 0.66 -5.15 27.16
C CYS A 316 0.10 -3.74 27.31
N SER A 317 -0.39 -3.44 28.51
CA SER A 317 -0.85 -2.13 28.98
C SER A 317 -1.44 -1.23 27.89
N LEU A 318 -2.50 -1.73 27.25
CA LEU A 318 -3.20 -1.06 26.16
C LEU A 318 -3.54 0.40 26.51
N TYR A 319 -4.01 0.63 27.73
CA TYR A 319 -4.39 1.96 28.20
C TYR A 319 -3.21 2.93 28.21
N ASP A 320 -2.06 2.51 28.76
CA ASP A 320 -0.88 3.38 28.87
C ASP A 320 -0.30 3.69 27.49
N ILE A 321 -0.22 2.68 26.61
CA ILE A 321 0.28 2.86 25.25
C ILE A 321 -0.63 3.79 24.45
N LEU A 322 -1.94 3.56 24.44
CA LEU A 322 -2.88 4.40 23.70
C LEU A 322 -2.92 5.84 24.25
N SER A 323 -2.84 6.00 25.57
CA SER A 323 -2.77 7.31 26.21
C SER A 323 -1.50 8.05 25.78
N LEU A 324 -0.36 7.36 25.75
CA LEU A 324 0.91 7.91 25.31
C LEU A 324 0.86 8.36 23.84
N ILE A 325 0.25 7.57 22.96
CA ILE A 325 0.09 7.95 21.54
C ILE A 325 -0.79 9.19 21.42
N CYS A 326 -1.90 9.27 22.15
CA CYS A 326 -2.76 10.46 22.16
C CYS A 326 -2.04 11.71 22.64
N GLU A 327 -1.19 11.57 23.66
CA GLU A 327 -0.41 12.68 24.22
C GLU A 327 0.61 13.21 23.22
N PHE A 328 1.39 12.32 22.60
CA PHE A 328 2.46 12.71 21.68
C PHE A 328 1.96 13.03 20.27
N PHE A 329 0.90 12.37 19.81
CA PHE A 329 0.39 12.43 18.43
C PHE A 329 -1.11 12.72 18.36
N PRO A 330 -1.57 13.89 18.87
CA PRO A 330 -2.99 14.25 18.89
C PRO A 330 -3.61 14.40 17.48
N ASN A 331 -2.78 14.55 16.46
CA ASN A 331 -3.19 14.71 15.05
C ASN A 331 -3.07 13.40 14.23
N LEU A 332 -2.88 12.24 14.89
CA LEU A 332 -2.78 10.95 14.21
C LEU A 332 -4.06 10.66 13.41
N GLU A 333 -3.94 10.47 12.10
CA GLU A 333 -5.08 10.18 11.22
C GLU A 333 -5.34 8.68 11.04
N HIS A 334 -4.30 7.85 11.13
CA HIS A 334 -4.36 6.41 10.92
C HIS A 334 -3.67 5.64 12.05
N LEU A 335 -4.38 4.65 12.61
CA LEU A 335 -3.86 3.78 13.65
C LEU A 335 -4.18 2.32 13.31
N GLU A 336 -3.15 1.49 13.32
CA GLU A 336 -3.27 0.04 13.16
C GLU A 336 -2.78 -0.66 14.43
N LEU A 337 -3.64 -1.48 15.04
CA LEU A 337 -3.38 -2.18 16.29
C LEU A 337 -3.48 -3.68 16.09
N LEU A 338 -2.37 -4.39 16.26
CA LEU A 338 -2.34 -5.84 16.31
C LEU A 338 -2.33 -6.27 17.78
N PHE A 339 -3.34 -7.02 18.23
CA PHE A 339 -3.40 -7.52 19.59
C PHE A 339 -2.77 -8.91 19.70
N ASN A 340 -1.88 -9.07 20.68
CA ASN A 340 -1.27 -10.36 20.98
C ASN A 340 -2.29 -11.35 21.55
N TRP A 341 -2.04 -12.62 21.28
CA TRP A 341 -2.92 -13.74 21.56
C TRP A 341 -2.98 -14.15 23.03
N ASN A 342 -1.94 -13.82 23.80
CA ASN A 342 -1.78 -14.27 25.17
C ASN A 342 -2.20 -13.23 26.20
N GLU A 343 -2.59 -12.04 25.74
CA GLU A 343 -2.83 -10.90 26.61
C GLU A 343 -4.30 -10.73 26.95
N MET A 344 -4.55 -10.47 28.23
CA MET A 344 -5.88 -10.14 28.73
C MET A 344 -5.97 -8.63 28.96
N TYR A 345 -6.68 -7.93 28.08
CA TYR A 345 -7.23 -6.60 28.35
C TYR A 345 -8.71 -6.70 28.74
N HIS A 346 -9.43 -5.59 28.80
CA HIS A 346 -10.89 -5.59 28.80
C HIS A 346 -11.33 -4.71 27.65
N ILE A 347 -12.23 -5.21 26.80
CA ILE A 347 -12.62 -4.48 25.58
C ILE A 347 -13.20 -3.09 25.86
N ASP A 348 -13.95 -2.91 26.96
CA ASP A 348 -14.45 -1.57 27.32
C ASP A 348 -13.32 -0.58 27.64
N ASP A 349 -12.16 -1.05 28.10
CA ASP A 349 -11.00 -0.18 28.33
C ASP A 349 -10.36 0.21 27.00
N ALA A 350 -10.30 -0.71 26.04
CA ALA A 350 -9.88 -0.41 24.66
C ALA A 350 -10.77 0.67 24.03
N VAL A 351 -12.09 0.52 24.14
CA VAL A 351 -13.06 1.49 23.62
C VAL A 351 -12.83 2.86 24.26
N LYS A 352 -12.77 2.94 25.59
CA LYS A 352 -12.54 4.20 26.31
C LYS A 352 -11.22 4.87 25.93
N SER A 353 -10.14 4.10 25.77
CA SER A 353 -8.86 4.66 25.33
C SER A 353 -8.95 5.22 23.91
N LEU A 354 -9.61 4.50 23.00
CA LEU A 354 -9.77 4.92 21.60
C LEU A 354 -10.63 6.19 21.45
N GLU A 355 -11.61 6.44 22.33
CA GLU A 355 -12.43 7.66 22.34
C GLU A 355 -11.62 8.97 22.47
N HIS A 356 -10.36 8.90 22.95
CA HIS A 356 -9.50 10.08 23.09
C HIS A 356 -8.89 10.55 21.76
N PHE A 357 -8.93 9.74 20.70
CA PHE A 357 -8.34 10.05 19.41
C PHE A 357 -9.25 10.94 18.54
N ARG A 358 -9.14 12.25 18.71
CA ARG A 358 -10.02 13.23 18.04
C ARG A 358 -9.79 13.44 16.54
N SER A 359 -8.62 13.05 16.04
CA SER A 359 -8.19 13.26 14.65
C SER A 359 -8.17 11.97 13.82
N LEU A 360 -8.47 10.83 14.46
CA LEU A 360 -8.35 9.53 13.85
C LEU A 360 -9.46 9.33 12.82
N ARG A 361 -9.07 9.13 11.56
CA ARG A 361 -9.97 8.89 10.44
C ARG A 361 -10.04 7.41 10.09
N THR A 362 -8.95 6.68 10.26
CA THR A 362 -8.89 5.25 9.95
C THR A 362 -8.33 4.47 11.12
N LEU A 363 -9.10 3.50 11.59
CA LEU A 363 -8.68 2.54 12.59
C LEU A 363 -8.65 1.15 11.95
N VAL A 364 -7.54 0.44 12.10
CA VAL A 364 -7.40 -0.95 11.71
C VAL A 364 -7.04 -1.74 12.95
N THR A 365 -7.77 -2.82 13.23
CA THR A 365 -7.49 -3.67 14.39
C THR A 365 -7.39 -5.12 13.99
N SER A 366 -6.54 -5.87 14.69
CA SER A 366 -6.43 -7.30 14.51
C SER A 366 -6.49 -8.01 15.85
N ASN A 367 -7.40 -8.96 15.98
CA ASN A 367 -7.66 -9.72 17.21
C ASN A 367 -8.18 -8.87 18.40
N LEU A 368 -8.86 -7.73 18.13
CA LEU A 368 -9.42 -6.85 19.17
C LEU A 368 -10.60 -7.52 19.89
N PHE A 369 -11.47 -8.18 19.13
CA PHE A 369 -12.71 -8.75 19.67
C PHE A 369 -12.53 -10.11 20.29
N ARG A 370 -11.30 -10.64 20.32
CA ARG A 370 -11.00 -11.98 20.79
C ARG A 370 -11.57 -12.30 22.17
N GLN A 371 -11.54 -11.34 23.08
CA GLN A 371 -12.01 -11.54 24.46
C GLN A 371 -13.52 -11.71 24.59
N LEU A 372 -14.27 -11.33 23.55
CA LEU A 372 -15.70 -11.58 23.51
C LEU A 372 -16.02 -13.06 23.36
N TYR A 373 -15.08 -13.86 22.88
CA TYR A 373 -15.24 -15.31 22.73
C TYR A 373 -15.08 -15.99 24.09
N SER A 374 -16.20 -16.28 24.74
CA SER A 374 -16.29 -16.75 26.12
C SER A 374 -15.83 -18.19 26.36
N GLU A 375 -15.52 -18.98 25.34
CA GLU A 375 -15.17 -20.39 25.51
C GLU A 375 -14.04 -20.80 24.56
N GLN A 376 -13.06 -21.58 25.05
CA GLN A 376 -12.20 -22.34 24.16
C GLN A 376 -13.10 -23.12 23.20
N PRO A 377 -13.01 -22.91 21.88
CA PRO A 377 -13.88 -23.59 20.94
C PRO A 377 -13.67 -25.09 21.10
N ASN A 378 -14.71 -25.79 21.56
CA ASN A 378 -14.69 -27.24 21.62
C ASN A 378 -14.34 -27.77 20.22
N PRO A 379 -13.21 -28.50 20.04
CA PRO A 379 -12.71 -28.94 18.74
C PRO A 379 -13.63 -29.96 18.04
N THR A 380 -14.84 -30.19 18.54
CA THR A 380 -15.83 -31.08 17.93
C THR A 380 -17.04 -30.35 17.35
N ARG A 381 -17.23 -29.05 17.62
CA ARG A 381 -18.36 -28.27 17.05
C ARG A 381 -18.05 -27.74 15.65
N PRO A 382 -19.02 -27.76 14.71
CA PRO A 382 -18.87 -27.12 13.40
C PRO A 382 -18.71 -25.60 13.53
N ALA A 383 -18.02 -25.00 12.55
CA ALA A 383 -17.59 -23.60 12.47
C ALA A 383 -18.75 -22.57 12.27
N ASN A 384 -19.83 -22.75 13.03
CA ASN A 384 -20.93 -21.80 13.11
C ASN A 384 -20.74 -20.95 14.35
N PHE A 385 -20.58 -19.65 14.13
CA PHE A 385 -20.60 -18.65 15.19
C PHE A 385 -21.93 -18.73 15.93
N PRO A 386 -21.95 -18.68 17.26
CA PRO A 386 -23.17 -18.32 17.97
C PRO A 386 -23.58 -16.93 17.49
N ALA A 387 -24.83 -16.75 17.03
CA ALA A 387 -25.34 -15.44 16.62
C ALA A 387 -25.15 -14.34 17.69
N GLY A 388 -25.03 -14.75 18.97
CA GLY A 388 -24.71 -13.86 20.08
C GLY A 388 -23.31 -13.23 20.02
N ASP A 389 -22.31 -13.92 19.49
CA ASP A 389 -20.94 -13.39 19.42
C ASP A 389 -20.80 -12.37 18.28
N GLU A 390 -21.45 -12.60 17.15
CA GLU A 390 -21.49 -11.65 16.02
C GLU A 390 -22.20 -10.36 16.42
N ALA A 391 -23.35 -10.47 17.10
CA ALA A 391 -24.05 -9.31 17.63
C ALA A 391 -23.22 -8.53 18.66
N ARG A 392 -22.42 -9.21 19.49
CA ARG A 392 -21.49 -8.56 20.43
C ARG A 392 -20.35 -7.84 19.71
N VAL A 393 -19.74 -8.46 18.70
CA VAL A 393 -18.70 -7.82 17.87
C VAL A 393 -19.26 -6.56 17.22
N LEU A 394 -20.42 -6.65 16.57
CA LEU A 394 -21.09 -5.50 15.97
C LEU A 394 -21.40 -4.41 16.99
N TRP A 395 -21.92 -4.79 18.15
CA TRP A 395 -22.24 -3.82 19.21
C TRP A 395 -21.01 -3.04 19.65
N TYR A 396 -19.89 -3.72 19.92
CA TYR A 396 -18.64 -3.05 20.30
C TYR A 396 -18.04 -2.25 19.14
N ALA A 397 -18.06 -2.78 17.92
CA ALA A 397 -17.56 -2.07 16.75
C ALA A 397 -18.36 -0.78 16.49
N SER A 398 -19.69 -0.84 16.64
CA SER A 398 -20.58 0.32 16.56
C SER A 398 -20.27 1.34 17.67
N ARG A 399 -20.02 0.88 18.91
CA ARG A 399 -19.59 1.77 20.00
C ARG A 399 -18.26 2.47 19.73
N ILE A 400 -17.27 1.79 19.14
CA ILE A 400 -15.99 2.40 18.75
C ILE A 400 -16.23 3.51 17.72
N VAL A 401 -17.01 3.22 16.67
CA VAL A 401 -17.33 4.19 15.62
C VAL A 401 -18.07 5.40 16.21
N GLN A 402 -19.02 5.18 17.12
CA GLN A 402 -19.75 6.27 17.79
C GLN A 402 -18.88 7.06 18.77
N GLY A 403 -17.91 6.40 19.41
CA GLY A 403 -17.01 7.00 20.37
C GLY A 403 -15.92 7.89 19.76
N ILE A 404 -15.62 7.71 18.47
CA ILE A 404 -14.59 8.46 17.74
C ILE A 404 -15.24 9.28 16.61
N PRO A 405 -15.62 10.55 16.87
CA PRO A 405 -16.43 11.33 15.92
C PRO A 405 -15.77 11.58 14.56
N SER A 406 -14.44 11.57 14.51
CA SER A 406 -13.66 11.78 13.28
C SER A 406 -13.48 10.51 12.43
N LEU A 407 -13.88 9.35 12.95
CA LEU A 407 -13.58 8.07 12.32
C LEU A 407 -14.40 7.90 11.04
N GLU A 408 -13.72 7.87 9.90
CA GLU A 408 -14.32 7.65 8.58
C GLU A 408 -14.41 6.15 8.27
N THR A 409 -13.43 5.36 8.72
CA THR A 409 -13.35 3.93 8.41
C THR A 409 -12.78 3.13 9.57
N PHE A 410 -13.46 2.04 9.93
CA PHE A 410 -13.00 1.05 10.89
C PHE A 410 -12.91 -0.33 10.24
N HIS A 411 -11.69 -0.85 10.14
CA HIS A 411 -11.42 -2.21 9.70
C HIS A 411 -11.03 -3.08 10.89
N PHE A 412 -11.53 -4.31 10.92
CA PHE A 412 -11.06 -5.31 11.87
C PHE A 412 -10.89 -6.66 11.20
N ASP A 413 -9.81 -7.36 11.57
CA ASP A 413 -9.53 -8.74 11.16
C ASP A 413 -9.30 -9.61 12.40
N GLU A 414 -10.17 -10.60 12.59
CA GLU A 414 -10.11 -11.53 13.71
C GLU A 414 -9.67 -12.89 13.17
N HIS A 415 -8.44 -13.26 13.47
CA HIS A 415 -7.90 -14.58 13.09
C HIS A 415 -8.26 -15.61 14.17
N GLY A 416 -8.98 -16.67 13.78
CA GLY A 416 -9.39 -17.75 14.68
C GLY A 416 -8.23 -18.59 15.24
N LEU A 417 -8.46 -19.19 16.42
CA LEU A 417 -7.54 -20.11 17.10
C LEU A 417 -7.32 -21.42 16.30
N GLY A 418 -6.09 -21.69 15.85
CA GLY A 418 -5.67 -22.99 15.32
C GLY A 418 -6.32 -23.38 13.97
N ASP A 419 -6.20 -24.66 13.58
CA ASP A 419 -6.59 -25.30 12.30
C ASP A 419 -8.03 -25.07 11.77
N ARG A 420 -8.78 -24.14 12.37
CA ARG A 420 -10.12 -23.73 11.96
C ARG A 420 -10.06 -22.28 11.50
N ASN A 421 -10.02 -22.11 10.18
CA ASN A 421 -10.14 -20.86 9.41
C ASN A 421 -11.44 -20.08 9.72
N LEU A 422 -11.68 -19.69 10.97
CA LEU A 422 -12.67 -18.70 11.33
C LEU A 422 -11.96 -17.35 11.29
N ALA A 423 -11.71 -16.85 10.08
CA ALA A 423 -11.23 -15.49 9.87
C ALA A 423 -12.44 -14.58 9.64
N TYR A 424 -12.67 -13.64 10.55
CA TYR A 424 -13.72 -12.63 10.39
C TYR A 424 -13.09 -11.31 9.99
N GLN A 425 -13.59 -10.74 8.90
CA GLN A 425 -13.16 -9.41 8.48
C GLN A 425 -14.38 -8.49 8.39
N GLY A 426 -14.33 -7.38 9.09
CA GLY A 426 -15.37 -6.36 9.06
C GLY A 426 -14.84 -5.02 8.55
N CYS A 427 -15.73 -4.27 7.91
CA CYS A 427 -15.51 -2.87 7.61
C CYS A 427 -16.77 -2.09 7.99
N LEU A 428 -16.60 -1.07 8.82
CA LEU A 428 -17.61 -0.04 9.07
C LEU A 428 -17.14 1.25 8.43
N GLU A 429 -17.95 1.79 7.52
CA GLU A 429 -17.71 3.09 6.92
C GLU A 429 -18.71 4.09 7.50
N ALA A 430 -18.20 5.10 8.19
CA ALA A 430 -19.02 6.21 8.65
C ALA A 430 -19.30 7.10 7.43
N LYS A 431 -20.50 6.99 6.85
CA LYS A 431 -20.90 7.92 5.79
C LYS A 431 -21.15 9.28 6.44
N SER A 432 -20.32 10.26 6.10
CA SER A 432 -20.62 11.68 6.30
C SER A 432 -21.87 12.04 5.51
N LYS A 433 -23.03 11.84 6.13
CA LYS A 433 -24.29 12.48 5.77
C LYS A 433 -24.87 13.06 7.04
N SER A 434 -25.51 14.21 6.89
CA SER A 434 -26.18 15.00 7.91
C SER A 434 -27.26 14.27 8.72
N ASN A 435 -27.46 12.96 8.52
CA ASN A 435 -28.21 12.04 9.34
C ASN A 435 -27.30 10.82 9.59
N GLY A 436 -26.91 10.56 10.83
CA GLY A 436 -25.85 9.61 11.23
C GLY A 436 -26.12 8.12 10.96
N ASP A 437 -26.41 7.74 9.72
CA ASP A 437 -26.55 6.34 9.30
C ASP A 437 -25.16 5.70 9.10
N ILE A 438 -24.80 4.76 9.98
CA ILE A 438 -23.60 3.93 9.85
C ILE A 438 -23.90 2.80 8.85
N VAL A 439 -23.05 2.65 7.83
CA VAL A 439 -23.16 1.51 6.90
C VAL A 439 -22.25 0.39 7.39
N GLU A 440 -22.87 -0.67 7.90
CA GLU A 440 -22.17 -1.84 8.42
C GLU A 440 -22.02 -2.89 7.31
N THR A 441 -20.78 -3.31 7.01
CA THR A 441 -20.55 -4.45 6.10
C THR A 441 -19.65 -5.47 6.77
N LEU A 442 -20.24 -6.57 7.23
CA LEU A 442 -19.52 -7.76 7.68
C LEU A 442 -19.32 -8.73 6.51
N LYS A 443 -18.11 -9.26 6.36
CA LYS A 443 -17.82 -10.34 5.41
C LYS A 443 -17.16 -11.51 6.15
N LYS A 444 -17.80 -12.68 6.08
CA LYS A 444 -17.18 -13.94 6.51
C LYS A 444 -16.24 -14.42 5.40
N LYS A 445 -14.98 -14.74 5.72
CA LYS A 445 -14.04 -15.35 4.77
C LYS A 445 -14.26 -16.86 4.67
#